data_AF-A0A348FYJ5-F1
#
_entry.id   AF-A0A348FYJ5-F1
#
_cell.length_a   1.000
_cell.length_b   1.000
_cell.length_c   1.000
_cell.angle_alpha   90.00
_cell.angle_beta   90.00
_cell.angle_gamma   90.00
#
_symmetry.space_group_name_H-M   'P 1'
#
loop_
_entity.id
_entity.type
_entity.pdbx_description
1 polymer ?
#
loop_
_entity_poly.entity_id
_entity_poly.type
_entity_poly.pdbx_seq_one_letter_code
_entity_poly.pdbx_strand_id
1 'polypeptide(L)' 'MTAAPRVSDHALLRFLQRAGGLDVEGVRGHLAASFARAQAAADQVGARRYTILADGLIYVIEDGVVVTCYPLRRDRGYR' A
#
# COMPACT_ATOMS: atom_id res chain seq x y z
N MET A 1 -36.87 -13.85 3.58
CA MET A 1 -35.47 -13.78 4.08
C MET A 1 -34.84 -12.53 3.51
N THR A 2 -34.54 -11.52 4.32
CA THR A 2 -33.80 -10.33 3.86
C THR A 2 -32.31 -10.66 3.89
N ALA A 3 -31.69 -10.74 2.71
CA ALA A 3 -30.24 -10.93 2.63
C ALA A 3 -29.53 -9.75 3.28
N ALA A 4 -28.45 -10.01 4.02
CA ALA A 4 -27.63 -8.96 4.60
C ALA A 4 -27.03 -8.07 3.49
N PRO A 5 -26.88 -6.75 3.73
CA PRO A 5 -26.24 -5.87 2.76
C PRO A 5 -24.76 -6.22 2.58
N ARG A 6 -24.28 -6.16 1.34
CA ARG A 6 -22.84 -6.31 1.03
C ARG A 6 -22.10 -5.04 1.41
N VAL A 7 -20.91 -5.19 1.99
CA VAL A 7 -20.03 -4.07 2.37
C VAL A 7 -18.93 -3.94 1.31
N SER A 8 -18.69 -2.73 0.80
CA SER A 8 -17.59 -2.44 -0.12
C SER A 8 -16.31 -2.07 0.65
N ASP A 9 -15.15 -2.23 0.01
CA ASP A 9 -13.85 -1.84 0.59
C ASP A 9 -13.83 -0.37 0.99
N HIS A 10 -14.48 0.50 0.19
CA HIS A 10 -14.60 1.92 0.52
C HIS A 10 -15.37 2.14 1.83
N ALA A 11 -16.52 1.48 1.99
CA ALA A 11 -17.32 1.59 3.21
C ALA A 11 -16.56 1.05 4.42
N LEU A 12 -15.85 -0.07 4.27
CA LEU A 12 -15.01 -0.64 5.32
C LEU A 12 -13.87 0.30 5.72
N LEU A 13 -13.14 0.87 4.76
CA LEU A 13 -12.07 1.84 5.02
C LEU A 13 -12.59 3.07 5.77
N ARG A 14 -13.73 3.61 5.34
CA ARG A 14 -14.39 4.74 6.01
C ARG A 14 -14.82 4.41 7.43
N PHE A 15 -15.30 3.20 7.66
CA PHE A 15 -15.64 2.71 8.99
C PHE A 15 -14.39 2.63 9.88
N LEU A 16 -13.29 2.04 9.40
CA LEU A 16 -12.03 1.96 10.15
C LEU A 16 -11.48 3.35 10.52
N GLN A 17 -11.55 4.30 9.59
CA GLN A 17 -11.11 5.68 9.82
C GLN A 17 -11.96 6.42 10.88
N ARG A 18 -13.29 6.24 10.85
CA ARG A 18 -14.21 7.06 11.67
C ARG A 18 -14.60 6.42 12.98
N ALA A 19 -14.79 5.10 12.99
CA ALA A 19 -15.31 4.34 14.13
C ALA A 19 -14.28 3.35 14.67
N GLY A 20 -13.41 2.81 13.81
CA GLY A 20 -12.38 1.85 14.20
C GLY A 20 -11.15 2.47 14.88
N GLY A 21 -11.04 3.81 14.91
CA GLY A 21 -9.91 4.52 15.51
C GLY A 21 -8.59 4.42 14.74
N LEU A 22 -8.62 3.93 13.49
CA LEU A 22 -7.43 3.84 12.67
C LEU A 22 -7.05 5.23 12.15
N ASP A 23 -5.85 5.70 12.51
CA ASP A 23 -5.27 6.95 11.98
C ASP A 23 -4.73 6.75 10.56
N VAL A 24 -5.66 6.77 9.59
CA VAL A 24 -5.34 6.58 8.17
C VAL A 24 -4.35 7.63 7.65
N GLU A 25 -4.45 8.88 8.11
CA GLU A 25 -3.59 9.96 7.61
C GLU A 25 -2.20 9.91 8.23
N GLY A 26 -2.08 9.53 9.52
CA GLY A 26 -0.79 9.24 10.14
C GLY A 26 -0.06 8.09 9.44
N VAL A 27 -0.77 6.99 9.13
CA VAL A 27 -0.21 5.87 8.36
C VAL A 27 0.22 6.31 6.96
N ARG A 28 -0.59 7.12 6.27
CA ARG A 28 -0.23 7.67 4.95
C ARG A 28 1.06 8.50 5.01
N GLY A 29 1.18 9.39 5.99
CA GLY A 29 2.37 10.21 6.20
C GLY A 29 3.61 9.37 6.50
N HIS A 30 3.46 8.33 7.34
CA HIS A 30 4.54 7.40 7.64
C HIS A 30 5.04 6.66 6.38
N LEU A 31 4.13 6.11 5.56
CA LEU A 31 4.50 5.43 4.32
C LEU A 31 5.19 6.38 3.33
N ALA A 32 4.66 7.60 3.15
CA ALA A 32 5.27 8.59 2.26
C ALA A 32 6.70 8.95 2.69
N ALA A 33 6.93 9.15 4.00
CA ALA A 33 8.26 9.40 4.53
C ALA A 33 9.21 8.21 4.31
N SER A 34 8.73 6.98 4.55
CA SER A 34 9.52 5.75 4.36
C SER A 34 9.92 5.52 2.90
N PHE A 35 9.12 5.99 1.93
CA PHE A 35 9.38 5.79 0.50
C PHE A 35 10.13 6.95 -0.17
N ALA A 36 10.33 8.08 0.50
CA ALA A 36 10.93 9.29 -0.09
C ALA A 36 12.29 9.02 -0.76
N ARG A 37 13.16 8.21 -0.14
CA ARG A 37 14.47 7.86 -0.73
C ARG A 37 14.35 7.00 -1.99
N ALA A 38 13.41 6.05 -1.99
CA ALA A 38 13.17 5.19 -3.16
C ALA A 38 12.59 6.00 -4.33
N GLN A 39 11.67 6.94 -4.05
CA GLN A 39 11.14 7.84 -5.06
C GLN A 39 12.24 8.72 -5.68
N ALA A 40 13.11 9.33 -4.86
CA ALA A 40 14.20 10.15 -5.37
C ALA A 40 15.16 9.37 -6.29
N ALA A 41 15.45 8.11 -5.95
CA ALA A 41 16.26 7.24 -6.81
C ALA A 41 15.54 6.86 -8.11
N ALA A 42 14.23 6.59 -8.05
CA ALA A 42 13.42 6.30 -9.23
C ALA A 42 13.36 7.50 -10.19
N ASP A 43 13.23 8.72 -9.66
CA ASP A 43 13.23 9.96 -10.45
C ASP A 43 14.55 10.15 -11.21
N GLN A 44 15.69 9.86 -10.56
CA GLN A 44 17.01 9.97 -11.19
C GLN A 44 17.20 9.04 -12.39
N VAL A 45 16.54 7.88 -12.40
CA VAL A 45 16.63 6.89 -13.49
C VAL A 45 15.41 6.94 -14.43
N GLY A 46 14.47 7.86 -14.20
CA GLY A 46 13.24 7.99 -14.99
C GLY A 46 12.29 6.79 -14.88
N ALA A 47 12.35 6.04 -13.78
CA ALA A 47 11.48 4.88 -13.57
C ALA A 47 10.06 5.29 -13.18
N ARG A 48 9.08 4.95 -14.02
CA ARG A 48 7.65 5.21 -13.74
C ARG A 48 6.98 4.11 -12.94
N ARG A 49 7.49 2.88 -13.02
CA ARG A 49 6.95 1.71 -12.33
C ARG A 49 8.05 0.91 -11.68
N TYR A 50 7.96 0.72 -10.38
CA TYR A 50 8.94 -0.01 -9.59
C TYR A 50 8.31 -0.56 -8.31
N THR A 51 9.06 -1.39 -7.58
CA THR A 51 8.61 -1.95 -6.31
C THR A 51 9.53 -1.56 -5.16
N ILE A 52 8.94 -1.37 -3.98
CA ILE A 52 9.66 -1.15 -2.72
C ILE A 52 9.42 -2.37 -1.84
N LEU A 53 10.49 -2.97 -1.32
CA LEU A 53 10.42 -4.05 -0.35
C LEU A 53 10.70 -3.48 1.04
N ALA A 54 9.69 -3.51 1.91
CA ALA A 54 9.79 -3.05 3.29
C ALA A 54 8.84 -3.86 4.17
N ASP A 55 9.25 -4.18 5.39
CA ASP A 55 8.42 -4.84 6.41
C ASP A 55 7.73 -6.13 5.96
N GLY A 56 8.39 -6.90 5.09
CA GLY A 56 7.83 -8.14 4.54
C GLY A 56 6.71 -7.93 3.51
N LEU A 57 6.51 -6.71 3.03
CA LEU A 57 5.57 -6.35 1.98
C LEU A 57 6.33 -5.88 0.72
N ILE A 58 5.69 -6.09 -0.42
CA ILE A 58 6.04 -5.47 -1.69
C ILE A 58 5.01 -4.38 -1.95
N TYR A 59 5.47 -3.15 -2.11
CA TYR A 59 4.67 -2.01 -2.52
C TYR A 59 4.91 -1.75 -4.00
N VAL A 60 3.84 -1.64 -4.79
CA VAL A 60 3.92 -1.30 -6.21
C VAL A 60 3.70 0.19 -6.37
N ILE A 61 4.66 0.86 -7.01
CA ILE A 61 4.58 2.28 -7.34
C ILE A 61 4.33 2.41 -8.84
N GLU A 62 3.36 3.25 -9.22
CA GLU A 62 3.10 3.68 -10.58
C GLU A 62 2.95 5.21 -10.61
N ASP A 63 3.74 5.88 -11.42
CA ASP A 63 3.76 7.35 -11.59
C ASP A 63 3.82 8.11 -10.25
N GLY A 64 4.64 7.61 -9.31
CA GLY A 64 4.82 8.20 -7.98
C GLY A 64 3.73 7.86 -6.96
N VAL A 65 2.79 6.99 -7.28
CA VAL A 65 1.68 6.59 -6.41
C VAL A 65 1.80 5.12 -6.01
N VAL A 66 1.65 4.84 -4.71
CA VAL A 66 1.49 3.46 -4.21
C VAL A 66 0.11 2.96 -4.65
N VAL A 67 0.06 2.05 -5.62
CA VAL A 67 -1.21 1.54 -6.16
C VAL A 67 -1.69 0.27 -5.48
N THR A 68 -0.78 -0.54 -4.94
CA THR A 68 -1.12 -1.75 -4.19
C THR A 68 0.07 -2.21 -3.34
N CYS A 69 -0.20 -3.12 -2.40
CA CYS A 69 0.82 -3.86 -1.69
C CYS A 69 0.40 -5.32 -1.48
N TYR A 70 1.37 -6.21 -1.39
CA TYR A 70 1.12 -7.62 -1.10
C TYR A 70 2.27 -8.24 -0.31
N PRO A 71 2.03 -9.34 0.42
CA PRO A 71 3.06 -10.06 1.15
C PRO A 71 4.22 -10.48 0.24
N LEU A 72 5.45 -10.24 0.69
CA LEU A 72 6.63 -10.84 0.09
C LEU A 72 6.50 -12.35 0.25
N ARG A 73 6.28 -13.07 -0.85
CA ARG A 73 6.23 -14.54 -0.84
C ARG A 73 7.59 -15.10 -0.43
N ARG A 74 7.71 -15.51 0.84
CA ARG A 74 8.78 -16.39 1.32
C ARG A 74 8.48 -17.84 0.94
N ASP A 75 8.47 -18.14 -0.35
CA ASP A 75 8.92 -19.41 -0.93
C ASP A 75 8.51 -19.53 -2.40
N ARG A 76 9.54 -19.54 -3.26
CA ARG A 76 9.66 -20.44 -4.41
C ARG A 76 11.14 -20.46 -4.71
N GLY A 77 11.83 -21.50 -4.23
CA GLY A 77 13.19 -21.79 -4.65
C GLY A 77 13.30 -21.72 -6.16
N TYR A 78 14.13 -20.81 -6.65
CA TYR A 78 14.55 -20.76 -8.03
C TYR A 78 15.90 -21.49 -8.10
N ARG A 79 15.84 -22.74 -8.57
CA ARG A 79 16.97 -23.49 -9.10
C ARG A 79 17.16 -23.08 -10.56
#